data_AF-A0A1M7GEG2-F1
#
_entry.id   AF-A0A1M7GEG2-F1
#
_cell.length_a   1.000
_cell.length_b   1.000
_cell.length_c   1.000
_cell.angle_alpha   90.00
_cell.angle_beta   90.00
_cell.angle_gamma   90.00
#
_symmetry.space_group_name_H-M   'P 1'
#
loop_
_entity.id
_entity.type
_entity.pdbx_description
1 polymer ?
#
loop_
_entity_poly.entity_id
_entity_poly.type
_entity_poly.pdbx_seq_one_letter_code
_entity_poly.pdbx_strand_id
1 'polypeptide(L)'
;MKTLAEVKSLFEHKSYDVRSDFINEYDFKDDHFEYYRQFIMTATTVRDHLYLSDLIDLAGWLNINDKELRDRYYNYLFTRQHYVVKLAALDYFKHCSKELLPATYEQDLASLSHKRTSDILRNQIQCNLVLINTEKKDLYLLQLLEMLTRTNDWRSCYRVLMNLKYCRFDSKDKLVIYDHISELAGKKNLGEGVEGLLKEMGTEIRNNK
;
A
#
# COMPACT_ATOMS: atom_id res chain seq x y z
N MET A 1 -5.52 -15.73 -23.66
CA MET A 1 -4.95 -16.17 -22.36
C MET A 1 -3.63 -16.86 -22.63
N LYS A 2 -2.61 -16.59 -21.80
CA LYS A 2 -1.33 -17.29 -21.88
C LYS A 2 -1.48 -18.70 -21.31
N THR A 3 -0.68 -19.64 -21.78
CA THR A 3 -0.54 -20.98 -21.19
C THR A 3 0.28 -20.92 -19.90
N LEU A 4 0.17 -21.95 -19.05
CA LEU A 4 0.96 -22.04 -17.82
C LEU A 4 2.47 -21.99 -18.09
N ALA A 5 2.93 -22.57 -19.21
CA ALA A 5 4.33 -22.54 -19.60
C ALA A 5 4.81 -21.12 -19.94
N GLU A 6 3.99 -20.34 -20.66
CA GLU A 6 4.29 -18.94 -20.97
C GLU A 6 4.23 -18.05 -19.72
N VAL A 7 3.27 -18.30 -18.83
CA VAL A 7 3.19 -17.60 -17.55
C VAL A 7 4.42 -17.86 -16.69
N LYS A 8 4.85 -19.12 -16.57
CA LYS A 8 6.07 -19.49 -15.85
C LYS A 8 7.30 -18.80 -16.44
N SER A 9 7.46 -18.79 -17.76
CA SER A 9 8.65 -18.21 -18.39
C SER A 9 8.77 -16.70 -18.16
N LEU A 10 7.65 -15.98 -18.06
CA LEU A 10 7.61 -14.55 -17.76
C LEU A 10 7.77 -14.27 -16.27
N PHE A 11 7.09 -15.02 -15.41
CA PHE A 11 7.06 -14.79 -13.98
C PHE A 11 8.37 -15.16 -13.28
N GLU A 12 9.03 -16.23 -13.75
CA GLU A 12 10.32 -16.72 -13.24
C GLU A 12 11.50 -16.16 -14.04
N HIS A 13 11.25 -15.18 -14.91
CA HIS A 13 12.27 -14.66 -15.82
C HIS A 13 13.47 -14.07 -15.04
N LYS A 14 14.67 -14.15 -15.62
CA LYS A 14 15.89 -13.66 -14.95
C LYS A 14 15.94 -12.14 -14.83
N SER A 15 15.44 -11.44 -15.85
CA SER A 15 15.36 -9.97 -15.88
C SER A 15 14.21 -9.50 -14.98
N TYR A 16 14.50 -8.54 -14.10
CA TYR A 16 13.50 -7.86 -13.29
C TYR A 16 12.46 -7.15 -14.16
N ASP A 17 12.90 -6.40 -15.18
CA ASP A 17 12.00 -5.61 -16.03
C ASP A 17 10.92 -6.48 -16.66
N VAL A 18 11.29 -7.64 -17.20
CA VAL A 18 10.34 -8.60 -17.78
C VAL A 18 9.33 -9.11 -16.76
N ARG A 19 9.77 -9.37 -15.51
CA ARG A 19 8.87 -9.83 -14.44
C ARG A 19 7.93 -8.72 -14.00
N SER A 20 8.46 -7.51 -13.80
CA SER A 20 7.72 -6.32 -13.39
C SER A 20 6.66 -5.95 -14.45
N ASP A 21 7.06 -5.89 -15.72
CA ASP A 21 6.13 -5.62 -16.84
C ASP A 21 5.02 -6.66 -16.90
N PHE A 22 5.36 -7.94 -16.74
CA PHE A 22 4.36 -8.99 -16.69
C PHE A 22 3.41 -8.84 -15.50
N ILE A 23 3.89 -8.52 -14.30
CA ILE A 23 3.05 -8.30 -13.12
C ILE A 23 2.12 -7.09 -13.31
N ASN A 24 2.60 -6.02 -13.91
CA ASN A 24 1.83 -4.78 -14.07
C ASN A 24 0.79 -4.85 -15.19
N GLU A 25 1.09 -5.56 -16.28
CA GLU A 25 0.25 -5.57 -17.49
C GLU A 25 -0.69 -6.76 -17.57
N TYR A 26 -0.37 -7.87 -16.89
CA TYR A 26 -1.17 -9.07 -16.99
C TYR A 26 -2.43 -8.98 -16.12
N ASP A 27 -3.58 -9.42 -16.64
CA ASP A 27 -4.87 -9.27 -15.94
C ASP A 27 -5.17 -10.37 -14.92
N PHE A 28 -4.33 -11.42 -14.88
CA PHE A 28 -4.45 -12.60 -13.99
C PHE A 28 -5.84 -13.24 -13.98
N LYS A 29 -6.57 -13.18 -15.10
CA LYS A 29 -7.91 -13.81 -15.25
C LYS A 29 -7.86 -15.27 -15.74
N ASP A 30 -6.68 -15.88 -15.76
CA ASP A 30 -6.53 -17.29 -16.10
C ASP A 30 -6.78 -18.22 -14.90
N ASP A 31 -6.67 -19.53 -15.14
CA ASP A 31 -6.92 -20.58 -14.15
C ASP A 31 -5.65 -21.01 -13.39
N HIS A 32 -4.57 -20.21 -13.43
CA HIS A 32 -3.26 -20.55 -12.85
C HIS A 32 -3.07 -20.05 -11.41
N PHE A 33 -4.14 -19.67 -10.71
CA PHE A 33 -4.12 -19.14 -9.34
C PHE A 33 -3.23 -19.96 -8.37
N GLU A 34 -3.36 -21.29 -8.38
CA GLU A 34 -2.61 -22.14 -7.47
C GLU A 34 -1.10 -22.09 -7.73
N TYR A 35 -0.69 -21.90 -8.99
CA TYR A 35 0.72 -21.68 -9.32
C TYR A 35 1.22 -20.35 -8.75
N TYR A 36 0.48 -19.24 -8.94
CA TYR A 36 0.87 -17.93 -8.38
C TYR A 36 0.99 -17.98 -6.87
N ARG A 37 0.00 -18.59 -6.20
CA ARG A 37 -0.02 -18.80 -4.76
C ARG A 37 1.21 -19.57 -4.30
N GLN A 38 1.50 -20.74 -4.89
CA GLN A 38 2.65 -21.55 -4.52
C GLN A 38 3.99 -20.84 -4.76
N PHE A 39 4.11 -20.14 -5.88
CA PHE A 39 5.32 -19.38 -6.20
C PHE A 39 5.57 -18.27 -5.16
N ILE A 40 4.56 -17.45 -4.87
CA ILE A 40 4.66 -16.36 -3.88
C ILE A 40 4.95 -16.91 -2.49
N MET A 41 4.29 -18.00 -2.09
CA MET A 41 4.53 -18.67 -0.81
C MET A 41 5.99 -19.10 -0.66
N THR A 42 6.54 -19.73 -1.69
CA THR A 42 7.91 -20.29 -1.68
C THR A 42 9.01 -19.24 -1.92
N ALA A 43 8.67 -18.02 -2.36
CA ALA A 43 9.60 -16.92 -2.60
C ALA A 43 10.17 -16.30 -1.30
N THR A 44 10.91 -17.07 -0.49
CA THR A 44 11.47 -16.64 0.81
C THR A 44 12.81 -15.92 0.71
N THR A 45 13.57 -16.10 -0.37
CA THR A 45 14.97 -15.63 -0.50
C THR A 45 15.17 -14.54 -1.56
N VAL A 46 14.13 -13.77 -1.88
CA VAL A 46 14.20 -12.69 -2.87
C VAL A 46 15.07 -11.55 -2.32
N ARG A 47 16.23 -11.32 -2.95
CA ARG A 47 17.19 -10.26 -2.54
C ARG A 47 16.86 -8.89 -3.14
N ASP A 48 16.22 -8.88 -4.30
CA ASP A 48 15.81 -7.67 -4.98
C ASP A 48 14.58 -7.08 -4.28
N HIS A 49 14.73 -5.87 -3.74
CA HIS A 49 13.69 -5.24 -2.95
C HIS A 49 12.52 -4.71 -3.80
N LEU A 50 12.75 -4.42 -5.08
CA LEU A 50 11.70 -4.01 -6.00
C LEU A 50 10.88 -5.24 -6.40
N TYR A 51 11.54 -6.31 -6.80
CA TYR A 51 10.83 -7.55 -7.12
C TYR A 51 10.08 -8.13 -5.92
N LEU A 52 10.67 -8.06 -4.72
CA LEU A 52 9.96 -8.47 -3.50
C LEU A 52 8.73 -7.58 -3.23
N SER A 53 8.80 -6.29 -3.54
CA SER A 53 7.65 -5.38 -3.46
C SER A 53 6.54 -5.82 -4.41
N ASP A 54 6.87 -6.07 -5.68
CA ASP A 54 5.90 -6.49 -6.70
C ASP A 54 5.19 -7.80 -6.31
N LEU A 55 5.94 -8.75 -5.74
CA LEU A 55 5.35 -10.01 -5.25
C LEU A 55 4.40 -9.81 -4.06
N ILE A 56 4.68 -8.84 -3.18
CA ILE A 56 3.80 -8.50 -2.07
C ILE A 56 2.51 -7.82 -2.60
N ASP A 57 2.67 -6.87 -3.52
CA ASP A 57 1.54 -6.15 -4.12
C ASP A 57 0.65 -7.12 -4.92
N LEU A 58 1.25 -8.02 -5.69
CA LEU A 58 0.53 -9.08 -6.40
C LEU A 58 -0.19 -10.04 -5.44
N ALA A 59 0.43 -10.40 -4.31
CA ALA A 59 -0.23 -11.23 -3.29
C ALA A 59 -1.50 -10.56 -2.75
N GLY A 60 -1.44 -9.24 -2.54
CA GLY A 60 -2.61 -8.44 -2.15
C GLY A 60 -3.68 -8.42 -3.23
N TRP A 61 -3.29 -8.16 -4.48
CA TRP A 61 -4.21 -8.11 -5.63
C TRP A 61 -4.92 -9.45 -5.86
N LEU A 62 -4.20 -10.57 -5.79
CA LEU A 62 -4.74 -11.92 -5.93
C LEU A 62 -5.50 -12.41 -4.68
N ASN A 63 -5.60 -11.60 -3.62
CA ASN A 63 -6.22 -11.96 -2.34
C ASN A 63 -5.62 -13.22 -1.69
N ILE A 64 -4.30 -13.41 -1.82
CA ILE A 64 -3.58 -14.53 -1.20
C ILE A 64 -3.40 -14.21 0.30
N ASN A 65 -4.27 -14.80 1.11
CA ASN A 65 -4.36 -14.57 2.55
C ASN A 65 -3.88 -15.79 3.35
N ASP A 66 -2.75 -16.38 2.99
CA ASP A 66 -2.14 -17.47 3.76
C ASP A 66 -1.51 -16.94 5.06
N LYS A 67 -1.73 -17.64 6.18
CA LYS A 67 -1.23 -17.18 7.50
C LYS A 67 0.28 -17.00 7.52
N GLU A 68 1.02 -17.96 7.00
CA GLU A 68 2.50 -17.91 6.95
C GLU A 68 2.99 -16.72 6.09
N LEU A 69 2.29 -16.43 4.98
CA LEU A 69 2.58 -15.27 4.13
C LEU A 69 2.37 -13.97 4.90
N ARG A 70 1.22 -13.85 5.58
CA ARG A 70 0.90 -12.67 6.41
C ARG A 70 1.94 -12.47 7.50
N ASP A 71 2.28 -13.52 8.24
CA ASP A 71 3.27 -13.44 9.32
C ASP A 71 4.64 -12.98 8.78
N ARG A 72 5.04 -13.47 7.61
CA ARG A 72 6.27 -13.06 6.92
C ARG A 72 6.25 -11.57 6.54
N TYR A 73 5.19 -11.11 5.88
CA TYR A 73 5.07 -9.70 5.48
C TYR A 73 4.94 -8.75 6.68
N TYR A 74 4.27 -9.20 7.74
CA TYR A 74 4.23 -8.46 9.01
C TYR A 74 5.64 -8.27 9.60
N ASN A 75 6.44 -9.34 9.61
CA ASN A 75 7.83 -9.29 10.08
C ASN A 75 8.72 -8.32 9.28
N TYR A 76 8.43 -8.10 8.00
CA TYR A 76 9.17 -7.12 7.19
C TYR A 76 9.06 -5.69 7.71
N LEU A 77 7.96 -5.33 8.38
CA LEU A 77 7.78 -4.01 8.97
C LEU A 77 8.80 -3.72 10.09
N PHE A 78 9.21 -4.76 10.83
CA PHE A 78 10.05 -4.62 12.03
C PHE A 78 11.51 -5.01 11.82
N THR A 79 11.85 -5.60 10.67
CA THR A 79 13.23 -6.00 10.32
C THR A 79 13.93 -4.92 9.47
N ARG A 80 15.21 -5.16 9.11
CA ARG A 80 16.05 -4.24 8.31
C ARG A 80 15.71 -4.25 6.80
N GLN A 81 14.44 -4.40 6.45
CA GLN A 81 13.99 -4.37 5.05
C GLN A 81 14.04 -2.95 4.47
N HIS A 82 14.22 -2.88 3.15
CA HIS A 82 14.15 -1.61 2.42
C HIS A 82 12.76 -0.98 2.57
N TYR A 83 12.67 0.35 2.57
CA TYR A 83 11.40 1.04 2.84
C TYR A 83 10.31 0.69 1.82
N VAL A 84 10.67 0.40 0.57
CA VAL A 84 9.73 0.00 -0.49
C VAL A 84 9.03 -1.32 -0.13
N VAL A 85 9.77 -2.32 0.34
CA VAL A 85 9.20 -3.59 0.82
C VAL A 85 8.25 -3.36 2.01
N LYS A 86 8.60 -2.41 2.90
CA LYS A 86 7.72 -2.05 4.02
C LYS A 86 6.44 -1.35 3.56
N LEU A 87 6.52 -0.51 2.52
CA LEU A 87 5.35 0.13 1.93
C LEU A 87 4.41 -0.91 1.31
N ALA A 88 4.93 -1.85 0.52
CA ALA A 88 4.14 -2.94 -0.05
C ALA A 88 3.52 -3.83 1.04
N ALA A 89 4.29 -4.18 2.08
CA ALA A 89 3.75 -4.93 3.22
C ALA A 89 2.59 -4.18 3.91
N LEU A 90 2.71 -2.86 4.08
CA LEU A 90 1.62 -2.03 4.58
C LEU A 90 0.42 -2.01 3.63
N ASP A 91 0.64 -1.95 2.32
CA ASP A 91 -0.43 -1.96 1.31
C ASP A 91 -1.19 -3.28 1.32
N TYR A 92 -0.47 -4.41 1.38
CA TYR A 92 -1.05 -5.75 1.52
C TYR A 92 -2.03 -5.85 2.70
N PHE A 93 -1.68 -5.31 3.86
CA PHE A 93 -2.55 -5.37 5.04
C PHE A 93 -3.81 -4.49 4.93
N LYS A 94 -3.86 -3.49 4.05
CA LYS A 94 -5.10 -2.71 3.80
C LYS A 94 -6.19 -3.54 3.13
N HIS A 95 -5.76 -4.54 2.35
CA HIS A 95 -6.66 -5.44 1.63
C HIS A 95 -7.09 -6.64 2.48
N CYS A 96 -6.40 -6.88 3.60
CA CYS A 96 -6.79 -7.91 4.56
C CYS A 96 -8.04 -7.49 5.34
N SER A 97 -8.97 -8.43 5.53
CA SER A 97 -10.07 -8.26 6.48
C SER A 97 -9.52 -8.06 7.90
N LYS A 98 -10.24 -7.30 8.74
CA LYS A 98 -9.79 -6.93 10.09
C LYS A 98 -9.48 -8.15 10.97
N GLU A 99 -10.19 -9.27 10.76
CA GLU A 99 -9.97 -10.52 11.51
C GLU A 99 -8.64 -11.21 11.14
N LEU A 100 -8.05 -10.87 10.01
CA LEU A 100 -6.79 -11.44 9.52
C LEU A 100 -5.56 -10.64 9.97
N LEU A 101 -5.76 -9.45 10.52
CA LEU A 101 -4.68 -8.61 11.05
C LEU A 101 -4.12 -9.22 12.34
N PRO A 102 -2.80 -9.09 12.60
CA PRO A 102 -2.22 -9.44 13.89
C PRO A 102 -2.95 -8.75 15.06
N ALA A 103 -3.13 -9.44 16.19
CA ALA A 103 -3.82 -8.87 17.35
C ALA A 103 -3.17 -7.58 17.89
N THR A 104 -1.85 -7.44 17.73
CA THR A 104 -1.05 -6.29 18.16
C THR A 104 -0.85 -5.25 17.05
N TYR A 105 -1.47 -5.41 15.88
CA TYR A 105 -1.19 -4.63 14.67
C TYR A 105 -1.25 -3.11 14.90
N GLU A 106 -2.32 -2.61 15.54
CA GLU A 106 -2.46 -1.18 15.87
C GLU A 106 -1.33 -0.69 16.78
N GLN A 107 -1.02 -1.43 17.84
CA GLN A 107 -0.02 -1.07 18.86
C GLN A 107 1.38 -1.05 18.25
N ASP A 108 1.69 -2.06 17.45
CA ASP A 108 2.99 -2.21 16.81
C ASP A 108 3.21 -1.17 15.70
N LEU A 109 2.17 -0.85 14.91
CA LEU A 109 2.21 0.24 13.92
C LEU A 109 2.38 1.60 14.59
N ALA A 110 1.62 1.88 15.66
CA ALA A 110 1.78 3.12 16.42
C ALA A 110 3.22 3.25 16.95
N SER A 111 3.79 2.18 17.52
CA SER A 111 5.19 2.14 17.96
C SER A 111 6.17 2.40 16.80
N LEU A 112 5.93 1.80 15.63
CA LEU A 112 6.77 1.97 14.45
C LEU A 112 6.77 3.42 13.93
N SER A 113 5.64 4.12 14.03
CA SER A 113 5.51 5.53 13.61
C SER A 113 6.42 6.49 14.40
N HIS A 114 6.73 6.15 15.66
CA HIS A 114 7.59 6.95 16.54
C HIS A 114 9.09 6.69 16.33
N LYS A 115 9.46 5.65 15.59
CA LYS A 115 10.88 5.35 15.29
C LYS A 115 11.39 6.24 14.15
N ARG A 116 12.72 6.35 14.03
CA ARG A 116 13.37 7.04 12.90
C ARG A 116 13.13 6.29 11.59
N THR A 117 12.04 6.63 10.92
CA THR A 117 11.61 6.11 9.61
C THR A 117 11.46 7.26 8.60
N SER A 118 11.38 6.97 7.30
CA SER A 118 11.14 7.99 6.27
C SER A 118 9.72 8.55 6.37
N ASP A 119 9.53 9.80 5.95
CA ASP A 119 8.23 10.48 6.04
C ASP A 119 7.14 9.73 5.24
N ILE A 120 7.48 9.22 4.05
CA ILE A 120 6.57 8.42 3.23
C ILE A 120 6.08 7.17 3.98
N LEU A 121 6.97 6.49 4.71
CA LEU A 121 6.63 5.30 5.48
C LEU A 121 5.76 5.66 6.69
N ARG A 122 6.07 6.75 7.40
CA ARG A 122 5.25 7.19 8.54
C ARG A 122 3.86 7.64 8.12
N ASN A 123 3.74 8.42 7.04
CA ASN A 123 2.44 8.79 6.49
C ASN A 123 1.64 7.55 6.07
N GLN A 124 2.31 6.54 5.48
CA GLN A 124 1.66 5.28 5.15
C GLN A 124 1.20 4.52 6.40
N ILE A 125 2.01 4.46 7.46
CA ILE A 125 1.62 3.86 8.74
C ILE A 125 0.39 4.56 9.32
N GLN A 126 0.37 5.89 9.37
CA GLN A 126 -0.76 6.66 9.88
C GLN A 126 -2.03 6.43 9.04
N CYS A 127 -1.88 6.36 7.72
CA CYS A 127 -2.98 6.03 6.82
C CYS A 127 -3.57 4.64 7.11
N ASN A 128 -2.73 3.63 7.40
CA ASN A 128 -3.20 2.31 7.84
C ASN A 128 -3.91 2.35 9.20
N LEU A 129 -3.38 3.13 10.15
CA LEU A 129 -4.00 3.33 11.47
C LEU A 129 -5.37 4.01 11.39
N VAL A 130 -5.59 4.90 10.44
CA VAL A 130 -6.93 5.45 10.15
C VAL A 130 -7.85 4.36 9.57
N LEU A 131 -7.35 3.57 8.61
CA LEU A 131 -8.13 2.53 7.91
C LEU A 131 -8.63 1.40 8.81
N ILE A 132 -7.88 0.99 9.84
CA ILE A 132 -8.32 -0.05 10.78
C ILE A 132 -9.55 0.37 11.62
N ASN A 133 -9.87 1.67 11.62
CA ASN A 133 -11.05 2.27 12.23
C ASN A 133 -11.31 1.77 13.66
N THR A 134 -10.35 2.06 14.55
CA THR A 134 -10.46 1.80 16.00
C THR A 134 -11.01 3.02 16.72
N GLU A 135 -11.22 2.92 18.04
CA GLU A 135 -11.63 4.04 18.88
C GLU A 135 -10.65 5.23 18.84
N LYS A 136 -9.39 4.99 18.44
CA LYS A 136 -8.34 6.01 18.30
C LYS A 136 -8.25 6.61 16.89
N LYS A 137 -9.16 6.26 15.98
CA LYS A 137 -9.13 6.72 14.58
C LYS A 137 -8.95 8.24 14.47
N ASP A 138 -9.71 9.02 15.22
CA ASP A 138 -9.66 10.48 15.14
C ASP A 138 -8.28 11.03 15.55
N LEU A 139 -7.61 10.39 16.52
CA LEU A 139 -6.23 10.72 16.88
C LEU A 139 -5.27 10.44 15.72
N TYR A 140 -5.39 9.27 15.08
CA TYR A 140 -4.55 8.90 13.93
C TYR A 140 -4.81 9.78 12.71
N LEU A 141 -6.06 10.21 12.50
CA LEU A 141 -6.41 11.17 11.46
C LEU A 141 -5.71 12.50 11.70
N LEU A 142 -5.80 13.05 12.92
CA LEU A 142 -5.11 14.30 13.27
C LEU A 142 -3.60 14.18 13.06
N GLN A 143 -2.99 13.06 13.50
CA GLN A 143 -1.57 12.79 13.28
C GLN A 143 -1.22 12.73 11.78
N LEU A 144 -2.04 12.08 10.96
CA LEU A 144 -1.84 12.03 9.51
C LEU A 144 -1.83 13.45 8.90
N LEU A 145 -2.80 14.30 9.25
CA LEU A 145 -2.87 15.68 8.73
C LEU A 145 -1.66 16.52 9.15
N GLU A 146 -1.23 16.39 10.41
CA GLU A 146 -0.01 17.05 10.93
C GLU A 146 1.24 16.61 10.16
N MET A 147 1.35 15.31 9.88
CA MET A 147 2.45 14.74 9.12
C MET A 147 2.49 15.18 7.66
N LEU A 148 1.33 15.21 7.00
CA LEU A 148 1.20 15.72 5.63
C LEU A 148 1.56 17.22 5.54
N THR A 149 1.24 17.98 6.59
CA THR A 149 1.61 19.39 6.67
C THR A 149 3.12 19.60 6.72
N ARG A 150 3.85 18.69 7.37
CA ARG A 150 5.31 18.80 7.57
C ARG A 150 6.14 18.21 6.43
N THR A 151 5.63 17.17 5.77
CA THR A 151 6.38 16.53 4.69
C THR A 151 6.52 17.43 3.46
N ASN A 152 7.68 17.34 2.81
CA ASN A 152 7.93 17.87 1.47
C ASN A 152 8.04 16.75 0.43
N ASP A 153 7.89 15.48 0.86
CA ASP A 153 7.90 14.33 -0.04
C ASP A 153 6.53 14.18 -0.68
N TRP A 154 6.40 14.66 -1.92
CA TRP A 154 5.17 14.57 -2.70
C TRP A 154 4.59 13.16 -2.80
N ARG A 155 5.45 12.13 -2.75
CA ARG A 155 5.03 10.71 -2.80
C ARG A 155 4.18 10.34 -1.60
N SER A 156 4.37 11.03 -0.46
CA SER A 156 3.52 10.86 0.73
C SER A 156 2.08 11.28 0.42
N CYS A 157 1.89 12.47 -0.14
CA CYS A 157 0.57 12.99 -0.52
C CYS A 157 -0.07 12.13 -1.62
N TYR A 158 0.69 11.78 -2.65
CA TYR A 158 0.23 10.92 -3.74
C TYR A 158 -0.30 9.58 -3.23
N ARG A 159 0.48 8.89 -2.38
CA ARG A 159 0.07 7.59 -1.82
C ARG A 159 -1.15 7.69 -0.92
N VAL A 160 -1.29 8.77 -0.13
CA VAL A 160 -2.49 8.97 0.68
C VAL A 160 -3.71 9.17 -0.21
N LEU A 161 -3.62 9.97 -1.28
CA LEU A 161 -4.70 10.14 -2.25
C LEU A 161 -5.07 8.82 -2.95
N MET A 162 -4.08 8.01 -3.34
CA MET A 162 -4.34 6.67 -3.89
C MET A 162 -5.11 5.79 -2.89
N ASN A 163 -4.76 5.84 -1.60
CA ASN A 163 -5.51 5.12 -0.57
C ASN A 163 -6.94 5.65 -0.44
N LEU A 164 -7.16 6.97 -0.49
CA LEU A 164 -8.51 7.54 -0.48
C LEU A 164 -9.34 7.07 -1.69
N LYS A 165 -8.71 6.88 -2.85
CA LYS A 165 -9.38 6.47 -4.08
C LYS A 165 -9.76 4.99 -4.06
N TYR A 166 -8.84 4.12 -3.64
CA TYR A 166 -8.98 2.68 -3.79
C TYR A 166 -9.34 1.91 -2.51
N CYS A 167 -9.16 2.51 -1.32
CA CYS A 167 -9.52 1.89 -0.04
C CYS A 167 -10.86 2.40 0.49
N ARG A 168 -11.50 1.61 1.35
CA ARG A 168 -12.78 1.94 2.00
C ARG A 168 -12.56 2.87 3.20
N PHE A 169 -12.44 4.17 2.94
CA PHE A 169 -12.50 5.20 3.98
C PHE A 169 -13.95 5.57 4.31
N ASP A 170 -14.17 6.03 5.55
CA ASP A 170 -15.38 6.80 5.88
C ASP A 170 -15.43 8.07 5.02
N SER A 171 -16.61 8.41 4.51
CA SER A 171 -16.78 9.55 3.59
C SER A 171 -16.34 10.88 4.20
N LYS A 172 -16.54 11.07 5.52
CA LYS A 172 -16.13 12.29 6.22
C LYS A 172 -14.60 12.36 6.31
N ASP A 173 -13.95 11.26 6.71
CA ASP A 173 -12.49 11.21 6.83
C ASP A 173 -11.82 11.38 5.47
N LYS A 174 -12.38 10.74 4.43
CA LYS A 174 -11.93 10.89 3.04
C LYS A 174 -11.97 12.35 2.60
N LEU A 175 -13.08 13.06 2.88
CA LEU A 175 -13.22 14.47 2.54
C LEU A 175 -12.22 15.34 3.31
N VAL A 176 -12.07 15.12 4.63
CA VAL A 176 -11.13 15.87 5.48
C VAL A 176 -9.69 15.76 4.96
N ILE A 177 -9.24 14.55 4.65
CA ILE A 177 -7.88 14.32 4.14
C ILE A 177 -7.72 14.94 2.75
N TYR A 178 -8.71 14.76 1.86
CA TYR A 178 -8.68 15.32 0.51
C TYR A 178 -8.60 16.86 0.51
N ASP A 179 -9.45 17.52 1.30
CA ASP A 179 -9.49 18.98 1.38
C ASP A 179 -8.16 19.52 1.95
N HIS A 180 -7.60 18.83 2.95
CA HIS A 180 -6.28 19.18 3.52
C HIS A 180 -5.15 19.08 2.49
N ILE A 181 -5.09 17.98 1.72
CA ILE A 181 -4.06 17.83 0.67
C ILE A 181 -4.27 18.86 -0.45
N SER A 182 -5.51 19.18 -0.79
CA SER A 182 -5.84 20.23 -1.77
C SER A 182 -5.33 21.60 -1.32
N GLU A 183 -5.51 21.95 -0.04
CA GLU A 183 -4.98 23.18 0.54
C GLU A 183 -3.44 23.20 0.51
N LEU A 184 -2.80 22.08 0.83
CA LEU A 184 -1.34 21.96 0.77
C LEU A 184 -0.81 22.13 -0.67
N ALA A 185 -1.49 21.59 -1.68
CA ALA A 185 -1.12 21.76 -3.09
C ALA A 185 -1.20 23.22 -3.54
N GLY A 186 -2.10 24.02 -2.97
CA GLY A 186 -2.15 25.47 -3.21
C GLY A 186 -1.00 26.26 -2.59
N LYS A 187 -0.25 25.66 -1.65
CA LYS A 187 0.84 26.32 -0.90
C LYS A 187 2.22 25.76 -1.22
N LYS A 188 2.29 24.53 -1.75
CA LYS A 188 3.53 23.78 -1.98
C LYS A 188 3.51 23.16 -3.37
N ASN A 189 4.67 23.04 -3.99
CA ASN A 189 4.81 22.20 -5.18
C ASN A 189 4.82 20.72 -4.75
N LEU A 190 3.68 20.05 -4.94
CA LEU A 190 3.50 18.63 -4.67
C LEU A 190 3.59 17.76 -5.94
N GLY A 191 4.05 18.32 -7.06
CA GLY A 191 4.23 17.62 -8.33
C GLY A 191 2.93 17.31 -9.08
N GLU A 192 3.08 17.15 -10.40
CA GLU A 192 1.96 16.98 -11.35
C GLU A 192 1.09 15.75 -11.04
N GLY A 193 1.70 14.67 -10.54
CA GLY A 193 0.98 13.45 -10.18
C GLY A 193 -0.05 13.65 -9.06
N VAL A 194 0.27 14.50 -8.07
CA VAL A 194 -0.66 14.85 -6.98
C VAL A 194 -1.78 15.74 -7.51
N GLU A 195 -1.44 16.74 -8.32
CA GLU A 195 -2.40 17.67 -8.91
C GLU A 195 -3.41 16.96 -9.83
N GLY A 196 -2.91 16.05 -10.68
CA GLY A 196 -3.75 15.22 -11.55
C GLY A 196 -4.73 14.36 -10.77
N LEU A 197 -4.25 13.70 -9.71
CA LEU A 197 -5.09 12.83 -8.87
C LEU A 197 -6.13 13.63 -8.06
N LEU A 198 -5.77 14.82 -7.55
CA LEU A 198 -6.72 15.72 -6.91
C LEU A 198 -7.85 16.13 -7.88
N LYS A 199 -7.50 16.47 -9.11
CA LYS A 199 -8.48 16.88 -10.13
C LYS A 199 -9.44 15.75 -10.49
N GLU A 200 -8.92 14.54 -10.65
CA GLU A 200 -9.73 13.33 -10.90
C GLU A 200 -10.71 13.08 -9.75
N MET A 201 -10.18 13.01 -8.52
CA MET A 201 -10.96 12.69 -7.32
C MET A 201 -11.96 13.78 -6.92
N GLY A 202 -11.66 15.05 -7.20
CA GLY A 202 -12.51 16.19 -6.81
C GLY A 202 -13.92 16.13 -7.41
N THR A 203 -14.06 15.48 -8.57
CA THR A 203 -15.37 15.24 -9.21
C THR A 203 -16.16 14.17 -8.45
N GLU A 204 -15.50 13.10 -8.01
CA GLU A 204 -16.13 11.96 -7.32
C GLU A 204 -16.50 12.27 -5.86
N ILE A 205 -15.63 12.99 -5.14
CA ILE A 205 -15.81 13.26 -3.70
C ILE A 205 -16.94 14.28 -3.46
N ARG A 206 -17.12 15.25 -4.36
CA ARG A 206 -18.13 16.30 -4.21
C ARG A 206 -19.55 15.84 -4.57
N ASN A 207 -19.68 14.80 -5.38
CA ASN A 207 -20.97 14.21 -5.77
C ASN A 207 -21.53 13.21 -4.75
N ASN A 208 -20.75 12.85 -3.72
CA ASN A 208 -21.15 11.94 -2.64
C ASN A 208 -21.43 12.69 -1.31
N LYS A 209 -21.65 14.01 -1.37
CA LYS A 209 -22.19 14.83 -0.26
C LYS A 209 -23.71 14.81 -0.29
#